data_AF-A0A4Q4ZVA7-F1
#
_entry.id   AF-A0A4Q4ZVA7-F1
#
_cell.length_a   1.000
_cell.length_b   1.000
_cell.length_c   1.000
_cell.angle_alpha   90.00
_cell.angle_beta   90.00
_cell.angle_gamma   90.00
#
_symmetry.space_group_name_H-M   'P 1'
#
loop_
_entity.id
_entity.type
_entity.pdbx_description
1 polymer ?
#
loop_
_entity_poly.entity_id
_entity_poly.type
_entity_poly.pdbx_seq_one_letter_code
_entity_poly.pdbx_strand_id
1 'polypeptide(L)'
;MAAATSPANPLEMVEYLLEKGADPNKPCESWACLQETPLQFLITHYISSMDMYKHRVFRILGLLLSSGADPNVRGDPESYFPLHMALAGAHGNSDCPPEITWLLLEHGAVALVDEGSRPGDDAWTDALSALIKENVETNGADPKFTQKLDLVLRYHPKALTDTTWSGPLDCILGRPSSRSKALLKVALQYGCDPNAPYRPADSDDANALDMLQMLLEAGADPGLRADGEDWAVESALRLLNASPPSLERRAMRR
;
A
#
# COMPACT_ATOMS: atom_id res chain seq x y z
N MET A 1 -42.10 27.06 0.59
CA MET A 1 -41.71 25.86 1.35
C MET A 1 -41.14 24.87 0.35
N ALA A 2 -39.82 24.70 0.32
CA ALA A 2 -39.18 23.71 -0.53
C ALA A 2 -39.37 22.33 0.11
N ALA A 3 -39.99 21.40 -0.61
CA ALA A 3 -40.15 20.03 -0.18
C ALA A 3 -38.77 19.37 -0.10
N ALA A 4 -38.35 19.00 1.11
CA ALA A 4 -37.17 18.15 1.29
C ALA A 4 -37.51 16.76 0.76
N THR A 5 -37.12 16.48 -0.49
CA THR A 5 -37.07 15.12 -1.01
C THR A 5 -36.07 14.35 -0.17
N SER A 6 -36.56 13.41 0.65
CA SER A 6 -35.70 12.45 1.34
C SER A 6 -34.83 11.73 0.30
N PRO A 7 -33.50 11.81 0.36
CA PRO A 7 -32.66 11.12 -0.61
C PRO A 7 -32.85 9.62 -0.46
N ALA A 8 -33.28 8.96 -1.54
CA ALA A 8 -33.60 7.53 -1.56
C ALA A 8 -32.34 6.63 -1.49
N ASN A 9 -31.15 7.22 -1.55
CA ASN A 9 -29.86 6.56 -1.62
C ASN A 9 -28.99 6.90 -0.40
N PRO A 10 -28.39 5.91 0.31
CA PRO A 10 -27.52 6.18 1.46
C PRO A 10 -26.36 7.13 1.16
N LEU A 11 -25.79 7.09 -0.05
CA LEU A 11 -24.71 8.00 -0.44
C LEU A 11 -25.20 9.46 -0.44
N GLU A 12 -26.30 9.74 -1.13
CA GLU A 12 -26.91 11.08 -1.21
C GLU A 12 -27.37 11.58 0.18
N MET A 13 -27.82 10.67 1.05
CA MET A 13 -28.16 11.01 2.43
C MET A 13 -26.92 11.47 3.21
N VAL A 14 -25.80 10.75 3.10
CA VAL A 14 -24.55 11.13 3.77
C VAL A 14 -24.04 12.46 3.21
N GLU A 15 -24.03 12.64 1.88
CA GLU A 15 -23.68 13.91 1.23
C GLU A 15 -24.52 15.06 1.80
N TYR A 16 -25.84 14.90 1.81
CA TYR A 16 -26.76 15.90 2.36
C TYR A 16 -26.50 16.22 3.84
N LEU A 17 -26.26 15.20 4.68
CA LEU A 17 -26.00 15.40 6.10
C LEU A 17 -24.70 16.20 6.33
N LEU A 18 -23.64 15.86 5.60
CA LEU A 18 -22.36 16.56 5.66
C LEU A 18 -22.51 18.01 5.18
N GLU A 19 -23.26 18.25 4.10
CA GLU A 19 -23.60 19.60 3.62
C GLU A 19 -24.39 20.42 4.65
N LYS A 20 -25.17 19.77 5.52
CA LYS A 20 -25.87 20.43 6.65
C LYS A 20 -25.01 20.59 7.90
N GLY A 21 -23.73 20.25 7.84
CA GLY A 21 -22.79 20.41 8.95
C GLY A 21 -22.85 19.27 9.97
N ALA A 22 -23.29 18.07 9.56
CA ALA A 22 -23.07 16.89 10.37
C ALA A 22 -21.57 16.69 10.58
N ASP A 23 -21.16 16.47 11.83
CA ASP A 23 -19.75 16.24 12.18
C ASP A 23 -19.35 14.81 11.80
N PRO A 24 -18.43 14.61 10.84
CA PRO A 24 -18.03 13.28 10.39
C PRO A 24 -17.15 12.53 11.40
N ASN A 25 -16.76 13.16 12.51
CA ASN A 25 -15.94 12.55 13.56
C ASN A 25 -16.74 12.17 14.81
N LYS A 26 -18.02 12.57 14.88
CA LYS A 26 -18.83 12.35 16.07
C LYS A 26 -19.17 10.85 16.20
N PRO A 27 -18.70 10.16 17.25
CA PRO A 27 -18.98 8.75 17.39
C PRO A 27 -20.45 8.49 17.72
N CYS A 28 -20.91 7.30 17.35
CA CYS A 28 -22.20 6.77 17.76
C CYS A 28 -22.02 5.40 18.41
N GLU A 29 -22.99 5.03 19.25
CA GLU A 29 -23.03 3.70 19.84
C GLU A 29 -23.36 2.68 18.74
N SER A 30 -22.44 1.75 18.53
CA SER A 30 -22.66 0.61 17.64
C SER A 30 -23.40 -0.51 18.36
N TRP A 31 -23.86 -1.50 17.61
CA TRP A 31 -24.56 -2.67 18.17
C TRP A 31 -23.67 -3.52 19.10
N ALA A 32 -22.35 -3.31 19.08
CA ALA A 32 -21.39 -3.94 19.98
C ALA A 32 -21.19 -3.15 21.29
N CYS A 33 -22.02 -2.13 21.55
CA CYS A 33 -21.90 -1.19 22.68
C CYS A 33 -20.57 -0.44 22.72
N LEU A 34 -19.89 -0.32 21.57
CA LEU A 34 -18.68 0.49 21.41
C LEU A 34 -19.06 1.84 20.80
N GLN A 35 -18.37 2.90 21.19
CA GLN A 35 -18.43 4.17 20.49
C GLN A 35 -17.54 4.10 19.25
N GLU A 36 -18.14 4.22 18.07
CA GLU A 36 -17.42 4.18 16.80
C GLU A 36 -17.62 5.49 16.04
N THR A 37 -16.53 6.03 15.50
CA THR A 37 -16.64 7.11 14.49
C THR A 37 -17.33 6.57 13.23
N PRO A 38 -17.93 7.44 12.41
CA PRO A 38 -18.48 7.05 11.11
C PRO A 38 -17.48 6.27 10.23
N LEU A 39 -16.18 6.62 10.28
CA LEU A 39 -15.13 5.87 9.57
C LEU A 39 -14.96 4.45 10.13
N GLN A 40 -14.81 4.30 11.45
CA GLN A 40 -14.66 2.99 12.08
C GLN A 40 -15.86 2.09 11.81
N PHE A 41 -17.08 2.63 11.98
CA PHE A 41 -18.31 1.89 11.71
C PHE A 41 -18.35 1.32 10.29
N LEU A 42 -17.97 2.12 9.29
CA LEU A 42 -17.92 1.65 7.91
C LEU A 42 -16.87 0.57 7.71
N ILE A 43 -15.68 0.68 8.29
CA ILE A 43 -14.60 -0.31 8.13
C ILE A 43 -14.95 -1.62 8.84
N THR A 44 -15.41 -1.55 10.09
CA THR A 44 -15.85 -2.70 10.89
C THR A 44 -16.94 -3.48 10.16
N HIS A 45 -17.92 -2.78 9.57
CA HIS A 45 -19.07 -3.41 8.91
C HIS A 45 -18.93 -3.59 7.41
N TYR A 46 -17.84 -3.09 6.81
CA TYR A 46 -17.48 -3.39 5.42
C TYR A 46 -17.28 -4.89 5.23
N ILE A 47 -16.56 -5.51 6.16
CA ILE A 47 -16.16 -6.92 6.12
C ILE A 47 -17.40 -7.84 6.18
N SER A 48 -18.43 -7.42 6.91
CA SER A 48 -19.70 -8.17 7.03
C SER A 48 -20.68 -7.90 5.89
N SER A 49 -20.37 -6.97 4.97
CA SER A 49 -21.28 -6.57 3.89
C SER A 49 -21.21 -7.53 2.69
N MET A 50 -22.37 -7.88 2.13
CA MET A 50 -22.48 -8.60 0.86
C MET A 50 -21.72 -7.85 -0.25
N ASP A 51 -21.06 -8.59 -1.17
CA ASP A 51 -20.20 -8.04 -2.22
C ASP A 51 -20.83 -6.88 -3.02
N MET A 52 -22.15 -6.92 -3.25
CA MET A 52 -22.87 -5.90 -4.02
C MET A 52 -22.84 -4.48 -3.41
N TYR A 53 -22.56 -4.33 -2.11
CA TYR A 53 -22.54 -3.02 -1.44
C TYR A 53 -21.12 -2.46 -1.20
N LYS A 54 -20.08 -3.23 -1.51
CA LYS A 54 -18.67 -2.84 -1.31
C LYS A 54 -18.32 -1.51 -1.99
N HIS A 55 -18.71 -1.35 -3.26
CA HIS A 55 -18.49 -0.10 -3.99
C HIS A 55 -19.19 1.11 -3.36
N ARG A 56 -20.36 0.91 -2.72
CA ARG A 56 -21.06 1.99 -2.04
C ARG A 56 -20.31 2.41 -0.78
N VAL A 57 -19.87 1.45 0.03
CA VAL A 57 -19.14 1.78 1.25
C VAL A 57 -17.84 2.51 0.92
N PHE A 58 -17.11 2.07 -0.11
CA PHE A 58 -15.91 2.77 -0.57
C PHE A 58 -16.18 4.24 -0.92
N ARG A 59 -17.28 4.51 -1.65
CA ARG A 59 -17.68 5.89 -2.00
C ARG A 59 -18.05 6.72 -0.78
N ILE A 60 -18.77 6.14 0.20
CA ILE A 60 -19.13 6.84 1.44
C ILE A 60 -17.88 7.11 2.27
N LEU A 61 -16.95 6.17 2.36
CA LEU A 61 -15.70 6.33 3.10
C LEU A 61 -14.84 7.46 2.51
N GLY A 62 -14.70 7.49 1.18
CA GLY A 62 -14.00 8.58 0.48
C GLY A 62 -14.68 9.94 0.67
N LEU A 63 -16.02 9.97 0.69
CA LEU A 63 -16.79 11.18 0.96
C LEU A 63 -16.57 11.70 2.38
N LEU A 64 -16.59 10.83 3.40
CA LEU A 64 -16.36 11.21 4.79
C LEU A 64 -14.96 11.81 4.95
N LEU A 65 -13.93 11.14 4.44
CA LEU A 65 -12.55 11.61 4.49
C LEU A 65 -12.37 12.95 3.76
N SER A 66 -12.98 13.11 2.59
CA SER A 66 -12.98 14.38 1.83
C SER A 66 -13.72 15.50 2.55
N SER A 67 -14.63 15.16 3.46
CA SER A 67 -15.42 16.10 4.25
C SER A 67 -14.82 16.38 5.63
N GLY A 68 -13.60 15.93 5.90
CA GLY A 68 -12.87 16.21 7.14
C GLY A 68 -13.03 15.17 8.25
N ALA A 69 -13.47 13.94 7.92
CA ALA A 69 -13.29 12.82 8.84
C ALA A 69 -11.79 12.59 9.07
N ASP A 70 -11.36 12.55 10.32
CA ASP A 70 -9.98 12.34 10.74
C ASP A 70 -9.74 10.83 10.92
N PRO A 71 -8.88 10.21 10.08
CA PRO A 71 -8.61 8.78 10.17
C PRO A 71 -7.73 8.40 11.38
N ASN A 72 -7.30 9.37 12.18
CA ASN A 72 -6.55 9.18 13.42
C ASN A 72 -7.42 9.30 14.68
N VAL A 73 -8.74 9.42 14.54
CA VAL A 73 -9.68 9.45 15.66
C VAL A 73 -10.30 8.06 15.86
N ARG A 74 -10.50 7.72 17.13
CA ARG A 74 -11.22 6.53 17.56
C ARG A 74 -12.36 6.91 18.50
N GLY A 75 -13.51 6.26 18.36
CA GLY A 75 -14.71 6.60 19.13
C GLY A 75 -14.63 6.20 20.60
N ASP A 76 -13.89 5.13 20.90
CA ASP A 76 -13.69 4.61 22.26
C ASP A 76 -12.19 4.31 22.54
N PRO A 77 -11.68 4.50 23.77
CA PRO A 77 -10.33 4.10 24.14
C PRO A 77 -9.98 2.62 23.90
N GLU A 78 -10.96 1.72 23.97
CA GLU A 78 -10.78 0.28 23.72
C GLU A 78 -10.92 -0.07 22.22
N SER A 79 -11.29 0.91 21.38
CA SER A 79 -11.43 0.69 19.94
C SER A 79 -10.09 0.86 19.18
N TYR A 80 -10.00 0.21 18.03
CA TYR A 80 -8.86 0.32 17.13
C TYR A 80 -8.96 1.56 16.24
N PHE A 81 -7.82 2.17 15.90
CA PHE A 81 -7.80 3.22 14.89
C PHE A 81 -8.20 2.66 13.51
N PRO A 82 -8.81 3.47 12.63
CA PRO A 82 -9.18 3.08 11.27
C PRO A 82 -8.09 2.32 10.51
N LEU A 83 -6.85 2.81 10.55
CA LEU A 83 -5.72 2.17 9.87
C LEU A 83 -5.40 0.78 10.43
N HIS A 84 -5.43 0.62 11.76
CA HIS A 84 -5.23 -0.68 12.38
C HIS A 84 -6.34 -1.67 11.98
N MET A 85 -7.60 -1.23 11.97
CA MET A 85 -8.74 -2.06 11.55
C MET A 85 -8.62 -2.52 10.10
N ALA A 86 -8.14 -1.65 9.20
CA ALA A 86 -7.95 -1.97 7.79
C ALA A 86 -6.82 -2.99 7.55
N LEU A 87 -5.79 -3.00 8.41
CA LEU A 87 -4.64 -3.90 8.28
C LEU A 87 -4.84 -5.25 9.01
N ALA A 88 -5.33 -5.22 10.25
CA ALA A 88 -5.44 -6.41 11.10
C ALA A 88 -6.85 -7.03 11.10
N GLY A 89 -7.83 -6.33 10.51
CA GLY A 89 -9.25 -6.62 10.66
C GLY A 89 -9.79 -6.22 12.04
N ALA A 90 -11.07 -5.86 12.12
CA ALA A 90 -11.70 -5.51 13.39
C ALA A 90 -11.85 -6.71 14.37
N HIS A 91 -11.71 -7.95 13.87
CA HIS A 91 -11.89 -9.20 14.63
C HIS A 91 -10.75 -10.22 14.41
N GLY A 92 -9.57 -9.79 13.96
CA GLY A 92 -8.41 -10.66 13.76
C GLY A 92 -8.41 -11.48 12.47
N ASN A 93 -9.24 -11.11 11.48
CA ASN A 93 -9.17 -11.62 10.12
C ASN A 93 -9.25 -10.42 9.15
N SER A 94 -8.20 -10.18 8.37
CA SER A 94 -8.11 -9.02 7.48
C SER A 94 -8.73 -9.31 6.11
N ASP A 95 -10.06 -9.17 6.02
CA ASP A 95 -10.78 -9.15 4.73
C ASP A 95 -11.00 -7.71 4.22
N CYS A 96 -10.31 -6.73 4.81
CA CYS A 96 -10.40 -5.35 4.36
C CYS A 96 -9.66 -5.22 3.02
N PRO A 97 -10.29 -4.68 1.97
CA PRO A 97 -9.63 -4.45 0.68
C PRO A 97 -8.45 -3.48 0.87
N PRO A 98 -7.28 -3.76 0.26
CA PRO A 98 -6.12 -2.87 0.30
C PRO A 98 -6.42 -1.42 -0.05
N GLU A 99 -7.43 -1.19 -0.90
CA GLU A 99 -7.90 0.13 -1.33
C GLU A 99 -8.44 0.98 -0.17
N ILE A 100 -9.02 0.38 0.88
CA ILE A 100 -9.43 1.12 2.08
C ILE A 100 -8.20 1.57 2.86
N THR A 101 -7.21 0.69 3.03
CA THR A 101 -5.92 1.04 3.65
C THR A 101 -5.30 2.22 2.92
N TRP A 102 -5.29 2.19 1.58
CA TRP A 102 -4.77 3.29 0.78
C TRP A 102 -5.53 4.59 1.00
N LEU A 103 -6.85 4.54 0.93
CA LEU A 103 -7.70 5.71 1.09
C LEU A 103 -7.51 6.36 2.47
N LEU A 104 -7.30 5.58 3.53
CA LEU A 104 -6.95 6.08 4.85
C LEU A 104 -5.57 6.76 4.87
N LEU A 105 -4.55 6.11 4.29
CA LEU A 105 -3.20 6.64 4.21
C LEU A 105 -3.12 7.94 3.38
N GLU A 106 -3.89 8.03 2.28
CA GLU A 106 -4.02 9.25 1.45
C GLU A 106 -4.52 10.45 2.25
N HIS A 107 -5.39 10.18 3.23
CA HIS A 107 -5.96 11.19 4.11
C HIS A 107 -5.19 11.31 5.44
N GLY A 108 -3.96 10.80 5.51
CA GLY A 108 -3.03 11.04 6.61
C GLY A 108 -3.22 10.14 7.83
N ALA A 109 -3.76 8.93 7.65
CA ALA A 109 -3.82 7.95 8.72
C ALA A 109 -2.41 7.50 9.12
N VAL A 110 -2.08 7.67 10.40
CA VAL A 110 -0.78 7.32 11.02
C VAL A 110 -0.95 6.73 12.42
N ALA A 111 -2.15 6.80 13.01
CA ALA A 111 -2.39 6.33 14.38
C ALA A 111 -2.54 4.80 14.43
N LEU A 112 -1.83 4.19 15.38
CA LEU A 112 -1.96 2.79 15.80
C LEU A 112 -2.26 2.77 17.31
N VAL A 113 -2.88 1.69 17.81
CA VAL A 113 -3.37 1.62 19.21
C VAL A 113 -2.24 1.83 20.20
N ASP A 114 -1.10 1.19 19.96
CA ASP A 114 0.19 1.41 20.61
C ASP A 114 1.27 0.64 19.81
N GLU A 115 2.56 0.80 20.15
CA GLU A 115 3.65 0.07 19.47
C GLU A 115 3.55 -1.45 19.63
N GLY A 116 2.95 -1.96 20.71
CA GLY A 116 2.77 -3.39 20.98
C GLY A 116 1.59 -4.01 20.23
N SER A 117 0.63 -3.17 19.83
CA SER A 117 -0.59 -3.49 19.09
C SER A 117 -0.46 -3.10 17.61
N ARG A 118 0.78 -2.98 17.11
CA ARG A 118 1.06 -2.82 15.68
C ARG A 118 0.46 -4.00 14.91
N PRO A 119 -0.17 -3.79 13.75
CA PRO A 119 -0.52 -4.90 12.87
C PRO A 119 0.72 -5.75 12.58
N GLY A 120 0.56 -7.07 12.57
CA GLY A 120 1.66 -7.99 12.31
C GLY A 120 2.31 -7.76 10.95
N ASP A 121 3.53 -8.24 10.78
CA ASP A 121 4.29 -8.03 9.54
C ASP A 121 3.55 -8.58 8.31
N ASP A 122 2.85 -9.70 8.45
CA ASP A 122 2.07 -10.31 7.36
C ASP A 122 0.96 -9.37 6.85
N ALA A 123 0.24 -8.70 7.76
CA ALA A 123 -0.80 -7.74 7.42
C ALA A 123 -0.24 -6.55 6.62
N TRP A 124 0.94 -6.04 7.01
CA TRP A 124 1.62 -4.99 6.26
C TRP A 124 2.16 -5.51 4.92
N THR A 125 2.69 -6.73 4.89
CA THR A 125 3.22 -7.37 3.68
C THR A 125 2.13 -7.52 2.64
N ASP A 126 0.98 -8.07 3.02
CA ASP A 126 -0.15 -8.30 2.12
C ASP A 126 -0.71 -6.98 1.58
N ALA A 127 -0.95 -6.01 2.48
CA ALA A 127 -1.47 -4.71 2.09
C ALA A 127 -0.51 -3.97 1.15
N LEU A 128 0.77 -3.86 1.50
CA LEU A 128 1.75 -3.16 0.67
C LEU A 128 2.02 -3.88 -0.64
N SER A 129 2.08 -5.22 -0.66
CA SER A 129 2.28 -5.99 -1.89
C SER A 129 1.13 -5.78 -2.87
N ALA A 130 -0.12 -5.88 -2.39
CA ALA A 130 -1.29 -5.66 -3.23
C ALA A 130 -1.32 -4.24 -3.82
N LEU A 131 -1.02 -3.23 -2.99
CA LEU A 131 -1.00 -1.83 -3.42
C LEU A 131 0.10 -1.52 -4.42
N ILE A 132 1.32 -1.99 -4.15
CA ILE A 132 2.46 -1.83 -5.07
C ILE A 132 2.14 -2.52 -6.40
N LYS A 133 1.60 -3.73 -6.35
CA LYS A 133 1.23 -4.48 -7.55
C LYS A 133 0.23 -3.70 -8.40
N GLU A 134 -0.86 -3.20 -7.82
CA GLU A 134 -1.85 -2.41 -8.56
C GLU A 134 -1.22 -1.15 -9.19
N ASN A 135 -0.32 -0.47 -8.45
CA ASN A 135 0.32 0.75 -8.92
C ASN A 135 1.39 0.50 -10.01
N VAL A 136 2.03 -0.66 -10.00
CA VAL A 136 3.00 -1.07 -11.02
C VAL A 136 2.27 -1.59 -12.28
N GLU A 137 1.14 -2.28 -12.12
CA GLU A 137 0.43 -2.97 -13.22
C GLU A 137 -0.54 -2.08 -14.01
N THR A 138 -1.09 -1.02 -13.44
CA THR A 138 -2.17 -0.25 -14.06
C THR A 138 -1.68 1.00 -14.81
N ASN A 139 -2.28 1.29 -15.98
CA ASN A 139 -2.06 2.53 -16.73
C ASN A 139 -2.65 3.78 -16.01
N GLY A 140 -3.48 3.58 -14.99
CA GLY A 140 -4.05 4.60 -14.12
C GLY A 140 -3.26 4.83 -12.82
N ALA A 141 -2.02 4.33 -12.75
CA ALA A 141 -1.18 4.42 -11.57
C ALA A 141 -1.03 5.85 -11.05
N ASP A 142 -1.24 6.00 -9.74
CA ASP A 142 -1.10 7.28 -9.05
C ASP A 142 0.35 7.79 -9.13
N PRO A 143 0.63 8.94 -9.77
CA PRO A 143 1.97 9.50 -9.87
C PRO A 143 2.55 9.93 -8.52
N LYS A 144 1.72 10.07 -7.48
CA LYS A 144 2.14 10.40 -6.12
C LYS A 144 2.31 9.17 -5.22
N PHE A 145 2.11 7.96 -5.75
CA PHE A 145 2.16 6.72 -4.96
C PHE A 145 3.47 6.57 -4.19
N THR A 146 4.60 6.88 -4.82
CA THR A 146 5.92 6.86 -4.15
C THR A 146 6.01 7.85 -2.98
N GLN A 147 5.41 9.03 -3.09
CA GLN A 147 5.40 10.03 -2.00
C GLN A 147 4.53 9.57 -0.84
N LYS A 148 3.40 8.92 -1.15
CA LYS A 148 2.50 8.33 -0.15
C LYS A 148 3.17 7.15 0.56
N LEU A 149 3.85 6.28 -0.17
CA LEU A 149 4.63 5.18 0.41
C LEU A 149 5.76 5.71 1.32
N ASP A 150 6.50 6.74 0.90
CA ASP A 150 7.51 7.39 1.75
C ASP A 150 6.89 7.92 3.05
N LEU A 151 5.71 8.55 2.96
CA LEU A 151 4.98 9.05 4.12
C LEU A 151 4.62 7.91 5.10
N VAL A 152 4.08 6.81 4.58
CA VAL A 152 3.71 5.62 5.36
C VAL A 152 4.93 5.08 6.11
N LEU A 153 6.03 4.83 5.39
CA LEU A 153 7.24 4.26 5.97
C LEU A 153 7.95 5.22 6.93
N ARG A 154 7.78 6.54 6.74
CA ARG A 154 8.27 7.54 7.70
C ARG A 154 7.57 7.47 9.04
N TYR A 155 6.24 7.32 9.05
CA TYR A 155 5.46 7.20 10.28
C TYR A 155 5.49 5.79 10.86
N HIS A 156 5.74 4.78 10.03
CA HIS A 156 5.81 3.38 10.40
C HIS A 156 7.13 2.75 9.91
N PRO A 157 8.30 3.16 10.43
CA PRO A 157 9.59 2.64 9.97
C PRO A 157 9.79 1.16 10.30
N LYS A 158 9.04 0.65 11.28
CA LYS A 158 8.98 -0.78 11.60
C LYS A 158 7.79 -1.47 10.94
N ALA A 159 7.20 -0.88 9.89
CA ALA A 159 6.06 -1.44 9.16
C ALA A 159 6.36 -2.88 8.67
N LEU A 160 7.60 -3.09 8.24
CA LEU A 160 8.12 -4.36 7.76
C LEU A 160 9.45 -4.65 8.46
N THR A 161 9.68 -5.91 8.84
CA THR A 161 11.00 -6.43 9.19
C THR A 161 11.72 -6.94 7.93
N ASP A 162 13.02 -7.19 8.04
CA ASP A 162 13.89 -7.61 6.93
C ASP A 162 13.30 -8.78 6.11
N THR A 163 12.69 -9.78 6.78
CA THR A 163 12.10 -10.96 6.13
C THR A 163 10.79 -10.69 5.38
N THR A 164 10.13 -9.57 5.67
CA THR A 164 8.77 -9.25 5.19
C THR A 164 8.74 -8.31 4.01
N TRP A 165 9.91 -7.84 3.57
CA TRP A 165 10.06 -7.09 2.32
C TRP A 165 9.97 -7.96 1.06
N SER A 166 10.03 -9.28 1.18
CA SER A 166 10.04 -10.22 0.04
C SER A 166 8.85 -10.01 -0.92
N GLY A 167 7.61 -9.96 -0.40
CA GLY A 167 6.40 -9.72 -1.21
C GLY A 167 6.40 -8.36 -1.93
N PRO A 168 6.60 -7.24 -1.21
CA PRO A 168 6.73 -5.92 -1.81
C PRO A 168 7.86 -5.82 -2.85
N LEU A 169 9.02 -6.42 -2.57
CA LEU A 169 10.16 -6.44 -3.49
C LEU A 169 9.88 -7.25 -4.75
N ASP A 170 9.22 -8.39 -4.65
CA ASP A 170 8.79 -9.18 -5.81
C ASP A 170 7.91 -8.34 -6.75
N CYS A 171 6.98 -7.56 -6.18
CA CYS A 171 6.12 -6.67 -6.95
C CYS A 171 6.90 -5.49 -7.59
N ILE A 172 7.88 -4.93 -6.88
CA ILE A 172 8.72 -3.83 -7.38
C ILE A 172 9.65 -4.32 -8.50
N LEU A 173 10.34 -5.43 -8.29
CA LEU A 173 11.40 -5.93 -9.17
C LEU A 173 10.89 -6.78 -10.32
N GLY A 174 9.70 -7.38 -10.18
CA GLY A 174 9.06 -8.19 -11.22
C GLY A 174 8.65 -7.40 -12.47
N ARG A 175 8.62 -6.05 -12.42
CA ARG A 175 8.36 -5.19 -13.58
C ARG A 175 9.18 -3.89 -13.54
N PRO A 176 10.41 -3.88 -14.07
CA PRO A 176 11.27 -2.71 -14.13
C PRO A 176 10.64 -1.56 -14.91
N SER A 177 10.64 -0.38 -14.31
CA SER A 177 10.11 0.88 -14.85
C SER A 177 10.67 2.04 -14.05
N SER A 178 10.53 3.28 -14.55
CA SER A 178 10.93 4.46 -13.76
C SER A 178 10.15 4.58 -12.44
N ARG A 179 8.94 4.00 -12.38
CA ARG A 179 8.09 3.99 -11.18
C ARG A 179 8.55 2.96 -10.17
N SER A 180 8.75 1.70 -10.59
CA SER A 180 9.27 0.67 -9.69
C SER A 180 10.68 1.02 -9.20
N LYS A 181 11.52 1.65 -10.03
CA LYS A 181 12.80 2.23 -9.59
C LYS A 181 12.63 3.26 -8.46
N ALA A 182 11.65 4.17 -8.58
CA ALA A 182 11.37 5.15 -7.54
C ALA A 182 10.87 4.48 -6.25
N LEU A 183 10.06 3.43 -6.34
CA LEU A 183 9.60 2.65 -5.19
C LEU A 183 10.73 1.87 -4.52
N LEU A 184 11.61 1.25 -5.30
CA LEU A 184 12.79 0.57 -4.78
C LEU A 184 13.67 1.56 -3.99
N LYS A 185 13.84 2.79 -4.47
CA LYS A 185 14.62 3.81 -3.77
C LYS A 185 14.06 4.09 -2.38
N VAL A 186 12.74 4.24 -2.29
CA VAL A 186 12.05 4.47 -1.01
C VAL A 186 12.19 3.24 -0.11
N ALA A 187 11.96 2.04 -0.63
CA ALA A 187 12.09 0.80 0.15
C ALA A 187 13.49 0.67 0.78
N LEU A 188 14.55 0.82 -0.04
CA LEU A 188 15.94 0.75 0.43
C LEU A 188 16.27 1.84 1.47
N GLN A 189 15.71 3.04 1.33
CA GLN A 189 15.90 4.13 2.29
C GLN A 189 15.36 3.78 3.69
N TYR A 190 14.32 2.95 3.80
CA TYR A 190 13.72 2.55 5.08
C TYR A 190 14.14 1.13 5.53
N GLY A 191 15.32 0.67 5.11
CA GLY A 191 15.92 -0.55 5.64
C GLY A 191 15.41 -1.85 5.01
N CYS A 192 14.83 -1.78 3.81
CA CYS A 192 14.55 -2.96 3.01
C CYS A 192 15.84 -3.77 2.77
N ASP A 193 15.82 -5.06 3.12
CA ASP A 193 16.95 -5.96 2.90
C ASP A 193 17.12 -6.20 1.39
N PRO A 194 18.23 -5.74 0.77
CA PRO A 194 18.49 -5.98 -0.65
C PRO A 194 18.76 -7.47 -0.96
N ASN A 195 18.91 -8.30 0.08
CA ASN A 195 19.05 -9.75 0.04
C ASN A 195 17.79 -10.51 0.46
N ALA A 196 16.65 -9.83 0.57
CA ALA A 196 15.38 -10.55 0.70
C ALA A 196 15.08 -11.32 -0.60
N PRO A 197 14.46 -12.51 -0.52
CA PRO A 197 14.17 -13.32 -1.70
C PRO A 197 13.12 -12.62 -2.57
N TYR A 198 13.37 -12.54 -3.89
CA TYR A 198 12.45 -12.01 -4.90
C TYR A 198 12.68 -12.72 -6.25
N ARG A 199 11.73 -12.60 -7.18
CA ARG A 199 11.91 -13.04 -8.57
C ARG A 199 12.25 -11.86 -9.46
N PRO A 200 13.43 -11.84 -10.11
CA PRO A 200 13.76 -10.78 -11.05
C PRO A 200 12.87 -10.88 -12.29
N ALA A 201 12.56 -9.74 -12.89
CA ALA A 201 11.99 -9.75 -14.22
C ALA A 201 13.03 -10.24 -15.24
N ASP A 202 12.62 -11.12 -16.14
CA ASP A 202 13.37 -11.45 -17.35
C ASP A 202 13.32 -10.27 -18.34
N SER A 203 14.10 -9.21 -18.07
CA SER A 203 14.18 -8.06 -18.99
C SER A 203 15.56 -7.41 -19.00
N ASP A 204 16.09 -7.20 -20.21
CA ASP A 204 17.30 -6.40 -20.46
C ASP A 204 17.00 -4.88 -20.50
N ASP A 205 15.98 -4.40 -19.77
CA ASP A 205 15.62 -2.98 -19.75
C ASP A 205 16.65 -2.15 -18.95
N ALA A 206 16.92 -0.93 -19.39
CA ALA A 206 17.79 0.02 -18.68
C ALA A 206 17.31 0.28 -17.24
N ASN A 207 15.99 0.26 -16.99
CA ASN A 207 15.46 0.37 -15.64
C ASN A 207 15.85 -0.84 -14.77
N ALA A 208 15.91 -2.04 -15.34
CA ALA A 208 16.31 -3.25 -14.61
C ALA A 208 17.76 -3.13 -14.15
N LEU A 209 18.65 -2.67 -15.04
CA LEU A 209 20.06 -2.42 -14.73
C LEU A 209 20.23 -1.35 -13.64
N ASP A 210 19.50 -0.24 -13.74
CA ASP A 210 19.54 0.80 -12.71
C ASP A 210 19.08 0.29 -11.34
N MET A 211 18.02 -0.53 -11.31
CA MET A 211 17.51 -1.12 -10.07
C MET A 211 18.48 -2.13 -9.46
N LEU A 212 19.14 -2.95 -10.29
CA LEU A 212 20.20 -3.85 -9.86
C LEU A 212 21.41 -3.10 -9.29
N GLN A 213 21.79 -1.99 -9.93
CA GLN A 213 22.84 -1.12 -9.40
C GLN A 213 22.44 -0.57 -8.02
N MET A 214 21.20 -0.12 -7.84
CA MET A 214 20.71 0.35 -6.54
C MET A 214 20.77 -0.74 -5.46
N LEU A 215 20.43 -1.98 -5.80
CA LEU A 215 20.53 -3.12 -4.88
C LEU A 215 21.98 -3.39 -4.48
N LEU A 216 22.92 -3.40 -5.44
CA LEU A 216 24.36 -3.58 -5.17
C LEU A 216 24.92 -2.45 -4.30
N GLU A 217 24.56 -1.20 -4.58
CA GLU A 217 24.94 -0.03 -3.77
C GLU A 217 24.38 -0.11 -2.34
N ALA A 218 23.21 -0.74 -2.17
CA ALA A 218 22.61 -1.00 -0.87
C ALA A 218 23.21 -2.24 -0.16
N GLY A 219 24.14 -2.97 -0.78
CA GLY A 219 24.81 -4.12 -0.19
C GLY A 219 24.19 -5.48 -0.53
N ALA A 220 23.48 -5.60 -1.65
CA ALA A 220 23.09 -6.91 -2.19
C ALA A 220 24.34 -7.78 -2.41
N ASP A 221 24.31 -9.01 -1.89
CA ASP A 221 25.35 -10.01 -2.10
C ASP A 221 25.14 -10.68 -3.48
N PRO A 222 26.06 -10.47 -4.43
CA PRO A 222 25.96 -11.07 -5.75
C PRO A 222 26.22 -12.58 -5.77
N GLY A 223 26.79 -13.14 -4.69
CA GLY A 223 27.09 -14.56 -4.56
C GLY A 223 26.10 -15.34 -3.71
N LEU A 224 25.07 -14.66 -3.16
CA LEU A 224 24.02 -15.32 -2.41
C LEU A 224 23.29 -16.29 -3.35
N ARG A 225 23.03 -17.51 -2.89
CA ARG A 225 22.34 -18.54 -3.67
C ARG A 225 21.06 -18.89 -2.95
N ALA A 226 19.92 -18.73 -3.61
CA ALA A 226 18.66 -19.26 -3.10
C ALA A 226 18.64 -20.79 -3.30
N ASP A 227 18.02 -21.52 -2.37
CA ASP A 227 17.95 -22.97 -2.40
C ASP A 227 17.12 -23.46 -3.61
N GLY A 228 17.79 -23.67 -4.76
CA GLY A 228 17.23 -24.35 -5.93
C GLY A 228 16.87 -23.47 -7.13
N GLU A 229 16.93 -22.14 -7.03
CA GLU A 229 16.77 -21.21 -8.17
C GLU A 229 17.93 -20.19 -8.16
N ASP A 230 18.51 -19.90 -9.33
CA ASP A 230 19.62 -18.96 -9.48
C ASP A 230 19.21 -17.58 -8.92
N TRP A 231 19.96 -17.10 -7.93
CA TRP A 231 19.76 -15.78 -7.34
C TRP A 231 19.88 -14.69 -8.40
N ALA A 232 18.96 -13.73 -8.34
CA ALA A 232 18.73 -12.68 -9.33
C ALA A 232 19.98 -11.86 -9.69
N VAL A 233 20.82 -11.55 -8.70
CA VAL A 233 22.02 -10.73 -8.92
C VAL A 233 23.09 -11.52 -9.68
N GLU A 234 23.22 -12.84 -9.46
CA GLU A 234 24.15 -13.68 -10.23
C GLU A 234 23.68 -13.79 -11.69
N SER A 235 22.39 -14.02 -11.92
CA SER A 235 21.78 -14.05 -13.27
C SER A 235 21.93 -12.71 -14.02
N ALA A 236 21.72 -11.60 -13.32
CA ALA A 236 21.89 -10.26 -13.88
C ALA A 236 23.37 -9.89 -14.15
N LEU A 237 24.30 -10.32 -13.28
CA LEU A 237 25.73 -10.16 -13.51
C LEU A 237 26.23 -11.02 -14.67
N ARG A 238 25.64 -12.20 -14.90
CA ARG A 238 25.89 -13.01 -16.10
C ARG A 238 25.44 -12.28 -17.38
N LEU A 239 24.33 -11.55 -17.36
CA LEU A 239 23.89 -10.69 -18.48
C LEU A 239 24.85 -9.50 -18.72
N LEU A 240 25.31 -8.83 -17.65
CA LEU A 240 26.29 -7.75 -17.72
C LEU A 240 27.64 -8.22 -18.28
N ASN A 241 28.12 -9.39 -17.87
CA ASN A 241 29.37 -9.99 -18.36
C ASN A 241 29.24 -10.63 -19.75
N ALA A 242 28.01 -10.87 -20.24
CA ALA A 242 27.76 -11.39 -21.59
C ALA A 242 27.81 -10.31 -22.69
N SER A 243 27.85 -9.01 -22.35
CA SER A 243 28.01 -7.92 -23.31
C SER A 243 29.45 -7.36 -23.34
N PRO A 244 30.27 -7.66 -24.37
CA PRO A 244 31.42 -6.82 -24.68
C PRO A 244 30.96 -5.52 -25.38
N PRO A 245 31.71 -4.40 -25.23
CA PRO A 245 31.37 -3.13 -25.87
C PRO A 245 31.53 -3.26 -27.38
N SER A 246 30.44 -3.46 -28.12
CA SER A 246 30.46 -3.48 -29.59
C SER A 246 30.49 -2.06 -30.18
N LEU A 247 31.53 -1.30 -29.87
CA LEU A 247 31.89 -0.09 -30.62
C LEU A 247 32.46 -0.41 -32.02
N GLU A 248 32.77 -1.68 -32.33
CA GLU A 248 33.35 -2.05 -33.62
C GLU A 248 32.33 -2.35 -34.74
N ARG A 249 31.02 -2.47 -34.45
CA ARG A 249 30.02 -2.69 -35.51
C ARG A 249 29.57 -1.43 -36.25
N ARG A 250 30.24 -0.29 -36.02
CA ARG A 250 30.05 0.94 -36.83
C ARG A 250 31.09 1.09 -37.95
N ALA A 251 32.02 0.14 -38.14
CA ALA A 251 33.11 0.28 -39.12
C ALA A 251 33.06 -0.68 -40.35
N MET A 252 32.12 -1.62 -40.43
CA MET A 252 32.02 -2.55 -41.58
C MET A 252 30.64 -2.58 -42.27
N ARG A 253 30.01 -1.41 -42.43
CA ARG A 253 28.98 -1.20 -43.43
C ARG A 253 29.21 0.15 -44.11
N ARG A 254 30.21 0.19 -44.98
CA ARG A 254 30.29 1.09 -46.13
C ARG A 254 30.56 0.23 -47.36
#